data_AF-A0A2P2GL85-F1
#
_entry.id   AF-A0A2P2GL85-F1
#
_cell.length_a   1.000
_cell.length_b   1.000
_cell.length_c   1.000
_cell.angle_alpha   90.00
_cell.angle_beta   90.00
_cell.angle_gamma   90.00
#
_symmetry.space_group_name_H-M   'P 1'
#
loop_
_entity.id
_entity.type
_entity.pdbx_description
1 polymer ?
#
loop_
_entity_poly.entity_id
_entity_poly.type
_entity_poly.pdbx_seq_one_letter_code
_entity_poly.pdbx_strand_id
1 'polypeptide(L)'
;MIQTRKPGYMLPPGRDRLVRVLAVPGLFGTAAGRECRLLLVHDSVGHEETEAASRDMLAIASGLGLTPGWGSSRSSRRVYLTEGVVMLDYGHDDLALHVTVAGPWYRSAIGTGRIHISVALDPRPDDQCTDAAAHLAAARARGQVWSGVASPRVAIRGPRG
;
A
#
# COMPACT_ATOMS: atom_id res chain seq x y z
N MET A 1 19.37 -22.22 0.51
CA MET A 1 19.63 -21.02 -0.31
C MET A 1 18.34 -20.68 -1.04
N ILE A 2 17.50 -19.82 -0.46
CA ILE A 2 16.19 -19.48 -1.05
C ILE A 2 16.46 -18.48 -2.17
N GLN A 3 16.37 -18.92 -3.43
CA GLN A 3 16.36 -18.02 -4.58
C GLN A 3 15.14 -17.12 -4.45
N THR A 4 15.35 -15.85 -4.11
CA THR A 4 14.39 -14.76 -4.29
C THR A 4 14.23 -14.52 -5.80
N ARG A 5 13.47 -15.40 -6.46
CA ARG A 5 12.97 -15.11 -7.80
C ARG A 5 12.20 -13.80 -7.71
N LYS A 6 12.63 -12.78 -8.46
CA LYS A 6 11.76 -11.65 -8.77
C LYS A 6 10.44 -12.25 -9.25
N PRO A 7 9.29 -11.90 -8.64
CA PRO A 7 8.02 -12.30 -9.20
C PRO A 7 8.03 -11.86 -10.67
N GLY A 8 7.73 -12.79 -11.58
CA GLY A 8 7.38 -12.41 -12.94
C GLY A 8 6.26 -11.37 -12.86
N TYR A 9 6.21 -10.43 -13.80
CA TYR A 9 5.15 -9.43 -13.85
C TYR A 9 3.78 -10.13 -13.72
N MET A 10 3.10 -9.92 -12.59
CA MET A 10 1.75 -10.44 -12.35
C MET A 10 0.76 -9.43 -12.91
N LEU A 11 -0.25 -9.94 -13.61
CA LEU A 11 -1.41 -9.14 -14.02
C LEU A 11 -2.09 -8.60 -12.75
N PRO A 12 -2.22 -7.29 -12.61
CA PRO A 12 -2.87 -6.70 -11.44
C PRO A 12 -4.38 -7.00 -11.42
N PRO A 13 -5.01 -6.88 -10.25
CA PRO A 13 -6.44 -7.16 -10.09
C PRO A 13 -7.31 -6.26 -10.98
N GLY A 14 -8.41 -6.82 -11.48
CA GLY A 14 -9.44 -6.05 -12.17
C GLY A 14 -10.13 -5.04 -11.26
N ARG A 15 -10.82 -4.05 -11.85
CA ARG A 15 -11.48 -2.95 -11.13
C ARG A 15 -12.40 -3.42 -10.00
N ASP A 16 -13.18 -4.48 -10.23
CA ASP A 16 -14.14 -5.04 -9.27
C ASP A 16 -13.48 -5.68 -8.03
N ARG A 17 -12.18 -5.99 -8.11
CA ARG A 17 -11.42 -6.49 -6.96
C ARG A 17 -10.69 -5.36 -6.23
N LEU A 18 -10.29 -4.32 -6.95
CA LEU A 18 -9.64 -3.15 -6.37
C LEU A 18 -10.55 -2.33 -5.46
N VAL A 19 -11.87 -2.35 -5.67
CA VAL A 19 -12.81 -1.71 -4.73
C VAL A 19 -12.78 -2.33 -3.33
N ARG A 20 -12.24 -3.54 -3.20
CA ARG A 20 -12.00 -4.21 -1.91
C ARG A 20 -10.61 -3.97 -1.35
N VAL A 21 -9.77 -3.16 -1.99
CA VAL A 21 -8.46 -2.77 -1.47
C VAL A 21 -8.61 -1.46 -0.74
N LEU A 22 -8.30 -1.47 0.56
CA LEU A 22 -8.29 -0.30 1.41
C LEU A 22 -6.88 0.27 1.49
N ALA A 23 -6.77 1.59 1.32
CA ALA A 23 -5.55 2.34 1.51
C ALA A 23 -5.62 3.08 2.85
N VAL A 24 -4.86 2.60 3.84
CA VAL A 24 -4.84 3.11 5.21
C VAL A 24 -3.58 3.94 5.42
N PRO A 25 -3.67 5.28 5.38
CA PRO A 25 -2.54 6.13 5.68
C PRO A 25 -2.32 6.27 7.18
N GLY A 26 -1.07 6.49 7.60
CA GLY A 26 -0.77 6.76 8.99
C GLY A 26 0.67 7.19 9.24
N LEU A 27 0.89 7.64 10.48
CA LEU A 27 2.22 7.81 11.05
C LEU A 27 2.48 6.60 11.95
N PHE A 28 3.35 5.70 11.50
CA PHE A 28 3.63 4.46 12.21
C PHE A 28 4.89 4.64 13.04
N GLY A 29 4.82 4.27 14.32
CA GLY A 29 5.98 4.29 15.21
C GLY A 29 6.99 3.22 14.82
N THR A 30 8.26 3.60 14.77
CA THR A 30 9.41 2.70 14.57
C THR A 30 10.49 3.03 15.58
N ALA A 31 11.50 2.16 15.69
CA ALA A 31 12.68 2.44 16.51
C ALA A 31 13.45 3.71 16.08
N ALA A 32 13.32 4.13 14.81
CA ALA A 32 13.96 5.32 14.27
C ALA A 32 13.06 6.59 14.34
N GLY A 33 11.87 6.48 14.95
CA GLY A 33 10.89 7.56 15.01
C GLY A 33 9.61 7.23 14.24
N ARG A 34 8.86 8.25 13.84
CA ARG A 34 7.60 8.07 13.08
C ARG A 34 7.87 8.06 11.58
N GLU A 35 7.37 7.04 10.91
CA GLU A 35 7.40 6.95 9.45
C GLU A 35 6.02 7.25 8.87
N CYS A 36 5.99 8.07 7.82
CA CYS A 36 4.81 8.22 6.99
C CYS A 36 4.62 6.95 6.16
N ARG A 37 3.52 6.24 6.36
CA ARG A 37 3.26 4.97 5.67
C ARG A 37 1.83 4.90 5.15
N LEU A 38 1.73 4.33 3.94
CA LEU A 38 0.50 3.90 3.32
C LEU A 38 0.45 2.39 3.39
N LEU A 39 -0.51 1.86 4.14
CA LEU A 39 -0.78 0.43 4.21
C LEU A 39 -1.90 0.08 3.25
N LEU A 40 -1.65 -0.82 2.31
CA LEU A 40 -2.67 -1.44 1.48
C LEU A 40 -3.06 -2.77 2.10
N VAL A 41 -4.35 -2.94 2.35
CA VAL A 41 -4.93 -4.20 2.83
C VAL A 41 -6.10 -4.56 1.94
N HIS A 42 -6.35 -5.85 1.81
CA HIS A 42 -7.63 -6.31 1.31
C HIS A 42 -8.66 -6.20 2.45
N ASP A 43 -9.84 -5.66 2.15
CA ASP A 43 -10.99 -5.65 3.08
C ASP A 43 -11.39 -7.09 3.42
N SER A 44 -12.11 -7.28 4.53
CA SER A 44 -12.43 -8.63 5.01
C SER A 44 -13.10 -9.46 3.91
N VAL A 45 -12.64 -10.70 3.77
CA VAL A 45 -13.19 -11.67 2.82
C VAL A 45 -13.48 -12.99 3.51
N GLY A 46 -14.43 -13.75 2.98
CA GLY A 46 -14.65 -15.13 3.41
C GLY A 46 -13.37 -15.98 3.25
N HIS A 47 -13.26 -17.08 4.00
CA HIS A 47 -12.08 -17.96 3.96
C HIS A 47 -11.73 -18.42 2.53
N GLU A 48 -12.73 -18.72 1.71
CA GLU A 48 -12.57 -19.17 0.32
C GLU A 48 -11.91 -18.13 -0.61
N GLU A 49 -11.97 -16.85 -0.25
CA GLU A 49 -11.42 -15.74 -1.05
C GLU A 49 -10.02 -15.32 -0.59
N THR A 50 -9.49 -15.88 0.50
CA THR A 50 -8.20 -15.46 1.10
C THR A 50 -7.02 -15.65 0.13
N GLU A 51 -6.96 -16.77 -0.58
CA GLU A 51 -5.88 -17.02 -1.55
C GLU A 51 -5.98 -16.11 -2.78
N ALA A 52 -7.20 -15.80 -3.22
CA ALA A 52 -7.43 -14.84 -4.31
C ALA A 52 -7.00 -13.43 -3.88
N ALA A 53 -7.41 -13.00 -2.68
CA ALA A 53 -7.00 -11.73 -2.09
C ALA A 53 -5.47 -11.63 -1.96
N SER A 54 -4.81 -12.67 -1.45
CA SER A 54 -3.34 -12.70 -1.36
C SER A 54 -2.66 -12.59 -2.71
N ARG A 55 -3.19 -13.26 -3.75
CA ARG A 55 -2.66 -13.14 -5.13
C ARG A 55 -2.85 -11.73 -5.68
N ASP A 56 -3.99 -11.11 -5.45
CA ASP A 56 -4.28 -9.75 -5.91
C ASP A 56 -3.37 -8.72 -5.21
N MET A 57 -3.20 -8.84 -3.89
CA MET A 57 -2.26 -7.99 -3.14
C MET A 57 -0.81 -8.22 -3.57
N LEU A 58 -0.41 -9.46 -3.87
CA LEU A 58 0.92 -9.76 -4.40
C LEU A 58 1.14 -9.14 -5.79
N ALA A 59 0.12 -9.14 -6.64
CA ALA A 59 0.18 -8.50 -7.95
C ALA A 59 0.33 -6.98 -7.82
N ILE A 60 -0.40 -6.34 -6.90
CA ILE A 60 -0.23 -4.92 -6.56
C ILE A 60 1.20 -4.64 -6.06
N ALA A 61 1.69 -5.43 -5.10
CA ALA A 61 3.04 -5.27 -4.55
C ALA A 61 4.13 -5.40 -5.62
N SER A 62 3.99 -6.38 -6.51
CA SER A 62 4.91 -6.61 -7.64
C SER A 62 4.82 -5.48 -8.66
N GLY A 63 3.61 -5.03 -8.98
CA GLY A 63 3.36 -3.87 -9.84
C GLY A 63 4.05 -2.63 -9.31
N LEU A 64 3.93 -2.34 -8.01
CA LEU A 64 4.61 -1.26 -7.32
C LEU A 64 6.13 -1.44 -7.19
N GLY A 65 6.69 -2.59 -7.54
CA GLY A 65 8.11 -2.88 -7.38
C GLY A 65 8.54 -2.95 -5.91
N LEU A 66 7.64 -3.35 -5.01
CA LEU A 66 7.95 -3.58 -3.60
C LEU A 66 8.79 -4.85 -3.44
N THR A 67 9.44 -4.98 -2.30
CA THR A 67 10.22 -6.18 -1.95
C THR A 67 9.64 -6.87 -0.71
N PRO A 68 9.82 -8.20 -0.56
CA PRO A 68 9.41 -8.89 0.66
C PRO A 68 10.08 -8.29 1.90
N GLY A 69 9.31 -8.14 2.97
CA GLY A 69 9.79 -7.66 4.26
C GLY A 69 9.81 -6.13 4.39
N TRP A 70 10.73 -5.62 5.22
CA TRP A 70 10.88 -4.20 5.56
C TRP A 70 11.99 -3.50 4.74
N GLY A 71 12.01 -3.78 3.43
CA GLY A 71 13.00 -3.22 2.53
C GLY A 71 12.86 -1.70 2.36
N SER A 72 13.99 -1.00 2.33
CA SER A 72 14.09 0.40 1.92
C SER A 72 14.22 0.56 0.40
N SER A 73 13.93 -0.51 -0.35
CA SER A 73 13.98 -0.48 -1.81
C SER A 73 13.10 0.64 -2.32
N ARG A 74 13.70 1.59 -3.05
CA ARG A 74 12.93 2.62 -3.72
C ARG A 74 12.03 1.94 -4.74
N SER A 75 10.72 2.15 -4.60
CA SER A 75 9.80 1.89 -5.68
C SER A 75 10.11 2.89 -6.79
N SER A 76 10.26 2.38 -8.02
CA SER A 76 10.43 3.23 -9.20
C SER A 76 9.12 3.89 -9.65
N ARG A 77 8.00 3.55 -9.00
CA ARG A 77 6.67 3.95 -9.45
C ARG A 77 6.11 5.13 -8.67
N ARG A 78 5.15 5.82 -9.30
CA ARG A 78 4.71 7.14 -8.89
C ARG A 78 3.53 7.03 -7.93
N VAL A 79 3.68 7.69 -6.78
CA VAL A 79 2.57 7.96 -5.85
C VAL A 79 2.14 9.39 -6.09
N TYR A 80 0.88 9.60 -6.47
CA TYR A 80 0.33 10.94 -6.59
C TYR A 80 -0.62 11.23 -5.44
N LEU A 81 -0.44 12.39 -4.83
CA LEU A 81 -1.27 12.89 -3.75
C LEU A 81 -2.15 14.03 -4.27
N THR A 82 -3.46 13.92 -4.09
CA THR A 82 -4.44 15.00 -4.34
C THR A 82 -5.53 14.95 -3.27
N GLU A 83 -5.61 15.95 -2.40
CA GLU A 83 -6.74 16.22 -1.47
C GLU A 83 -7.60 15.00 -1.05
N GLY A 84 -7.01 14.00 -0.38
CA GLY A 84 -7.75 12.80 0.06
C GLY A 84 -7.85 11.66 -0.98
N VAL A 85 -7.02 11.68 -2.01
CA VAL A 85 -6.88 10.59 -2.97
C VAL A 85 -5.40 10.30 -3.16
N VAL A 86 -5.07 9.01 -3.14
CA VAL A 86 -3.73 8.53 -3.47
C VAL A 86 -3.81 7.69 -4.73
N MET A 87 -3.26 8.22 -5.82
CA MET A 87 -3.09 7.40 -7.02
C MET A 87 -1.78 6.64 -6.91
N LEU A 88 -1.88 5.33 -7.02
CA LEU A 88 -0.73 4.44 -7.10
C LEU A 88 -0.61 3.95 -8.54
N ASP A 89 0.41 4.40 -9.25
CA ASP A 89 0.77 3.79 -10.53
C ASP A 89 1.48 2.46 -10.21
N TYR A 90 0.78 1.34 -10.43
CA TYR A 90 1.37 -0.01 -10.39
C TYR A 90 1.32 -0.69 -11.76
N GLY A 91 1.14 0.09 -12.84
CA GLY A 91 1.05 -0.38 -14.22
C GLY A 91 -0.27 -0.13 -14.89
N HIS A 92 -1.16 0.60 -14.21
CA HIS A 92 -2.42 1.09 -14.73
C HIS A 92 -2.60 2.53 -14.26
N ASP A 93 -2.56 3.46 -15.19
CA ASP A 93 -2.71 4.89 -14.91
C ASP A 93 -4.13 5.25 -14.43
N ASP A 94 -5.09 4.35 -14.68
CA ASP A 94 -6.52 4.58 -14.45
C ASP A 94 -7.02 4.13 -13.06
N LEU A 95 -6.16 3.56 -12.21
CA LEU A 95 -6.58 2.92 -10.95
C LEU A 95 -6.11 3.75 -9.75
N ALA A 96 -6.99 4.65 -9.30
CA ALA A 96 -6.82 5.46 -8.11
C ALA A 96 -7.34 4.74 -6.86
N LEU A 97 -6.59 4.81 -5.75
CA LEU A 97 -7.05 4.36 -4.44
C LEU A 97 -7.50 5.58 -3.62
N HIS A 98 -8.74 5.56 -3.16
CA HIS A 98 -9.29 6.65 -2.36
C HIS A 98 -8.77 6.55 -0.92
N VAL A 99 -8.32 7.70 -0.37
CA VAL A 99 -7.78 7.78 0.98
C VAL A 99 -8.58 8.80 1.77
N THR A 100 -9.46 8.33 2.62
CA THR A 100 -10.56 9.12 3.20
C THR A 100 -10.16 10.30 4.10
N VAL A 101 -8.89 10.53 4.44
CA VAL A 101 -8.52 11.63 5.33
C VAL A 101 -7.18 12.29 4.97
N ALA A 102 -7.21 13.56 4.57
CA ALA A 102 -6.03 14.42 4.57
C ALA A 102 -5.68 14.81 6.03
N GLY A 103 -4.76 14.07 6.66
CA GLY A 103 -4.39 14.24 8.07
C GLY A 103 -2.92 14.61 8.30
N PRO A 104 -2.41 14.52 9.54
CA PRO A 104 -0.98 14.74 9.85
C PRO A 104 -0.02 13.92 8.98
N TRP A 105 -0.44 12.73 8.56
CA TRP A 105 0.31 11.88 7.64
C TRP A 105 0.58 12.58 6.29
N TYR A 106 -0.39 13.30 5.74
CA TYR A 106 -0.29 13.98 4.44
C TYR A 106 0.76 15.09 4.53
N ARG A 107 0.69 15.93 5.57
CA ARG A 107 1.70 16.97 5.83
C ARG A 107 3.09 16.37 6.00
N SER A 108 3.21 15.22 6.68
CA SER A 108 4.47 14.51 6.83
C SER A 108 4.98 13.94 5.50
N ALA A 109 4.11 13.37 4.65
CA ALA A 109 4.46 12.87 3.33
C ALA A 109 5.04 13.98 2.44
N ILE A 110 4.41 15.15 2.44
CA ILE A 110 4.88 16.33 1.70
C ILE A 110 6.21 16.84 2.29
N GLY A 111 6.27 17.06 3.61
CA GLY A 111 7.44 17.66 4.25
C GLY A 111 8.69 16.78 4.18
N THR A 112 8.54 15.46 4.20
CA THR A 112 9.68 14.53 4.10
C THR A 112 10.01 14.11 2.67
N GLY A 113 9.09 14.32 1.72
CA GLY A 113 9.20 13.83 0.35
C GLY A 113 9.29 12.30 0.25
N ARG A 114 8.79 11.58 1.27
CA ARG A 114 8.88 10.12 1.37
C ARG A 114 7.60 9.53 1.94
N ILE A 115 7.13 8.45 1.32
CA ILE A 115 6.07 7.59 1.83
C ILE A 115 6.59 6.16 1.79
N HIS A 116 6.51 5.47 2.93
CA HIS A 116 6.67 4.03 2.97
C HIS A 116 5.37 3.39 2.49
N ILE A 117 5.46 2.47 1.55
CA ILE A 117 4.29 1.71 1.09
C ILE A 117 4.45 0.31 1.66
N SER A 118 3.40 -0.19 2.30
CA SER A 118 3.28 -1.59 2.71
C SER A 118 2.06 -2.21 2.09
N VAL A 119 2.21 -3.45 1.65
CA VAL A 119 1.12 -4.32 1.22
C VAL A 119 1.09 -5.52 2.15
N ALA A 120 -0.02 -5.71 2.87
CA ALA A 120 -0.30 -6.95 3.58
C ALA A 120 -0.92 -7.95 2.60
N LEU A 121 -0.41 -9.18 2.58
CA LEU A 121 -0.94 -10.23 1.70
C LEU A 121 -2.15 -10.94 2.32
N ASP A 122 -2.26 -10.92 3.64
CA ASP A 122 -3.42 -11.39 4.37
C ASP A 122 -4.54 -10.35 4.33
N PRO A 123 -5.80 -10.77 4.15
CA PRO A 123 -6.93 -9.86 4.29
C PRO A 123 -7.03 -9.37 5.73
N ARG A 124 -7.57 -8.16 5.89
CA ARG A 124 -7.83 -7.61 7.20
C ARG A 124 -8.89 -8.48 7.91
N PRO A 125 -8.71 -8.84 9.19
CA PRO A 125 -9.77 -9.50 9.95
C PRO A 125 -11.02 -8.62 10.00
N ASP A 126 -12.20 -9.27 10.01
CA ASP A 126 -13.52 -8.62 9.98
C ASP A 126 -13.89 -7.90 11.30
N ASP A 127 -12.94 -7.82 12.24
CA ASP A 127 -13.14 -7.07 13.47
C ASP A 127 -12.86 -5.58 13.24
N GLN A 128 -13.92 -4.79 13.36
CA GLN A 128 -13.86 -3.32 13.27
C GLN A 128 -12.86 -2.69 14.26
N CYS A 129 -12.42 -3.45 15.27
CA CYS A 129 -11.44 -3.06 16.29
C CYS A 129 -9.96 -3.27 15.91
N THR A 130 -9.62 -4.01 14.84
CA THR A 130 -8.20 -4.20 14.52
C THR A 130 -7.59 -2.89 14.02
N ASP A 131 -6.74 -2.29 14.84
CA ASP A 131 -5.88 -1.17 14.48
C ASP A 131 -4.97 -1.57 13.29
N ALA A 132 -4.89 -0.72 12.28
CA ALA A 132 -4.07 -0.96 11.09
C ALA A 132 -2.59 -1.15 11.45
N ALA A 133 -2.11 -0.52 12.52
CA ALA A 133 -0.75 -0.76 13.02
C ALA A 133 -0.59 -2.17 13.62
N ALA A 134 -1.60 -2.66 14.35
CA ALA A 134 -1.61 -4.01 14.90
C ALA A 134 -1.68 -5.07 13.80
N HIS A 135 -2.54 -4.87 12.79
CA HIS A 135 -2.60 -5.74 11.62
C HIS A 135 -1.26 -5.79 10.87
N LEU A 136 -0.66 -4.63 10.61
CA LEU A 136 0.65 -4.55 9.97
C LEU A 136 1.74 -5.28 10.77
N ALA A 137 1.73 -5.16 12.09
CA ALA A 137 2.66 -5.85 12.96
C ALA A 137 2.48 -7.39 12.90
N ALA A 138 1.23 -7.86 12.90
CA ALA A 138 0.90 -9.29 12.81
C ALA A 138 1.28 -9.87 11.43
N ALA A 139 0.90 -9.20 10.34
CA ALA A 139 1.27 -9.59 8.98
C ALA A 139 2.80 -9.64 8.81
N ARG A 140 3.50 -8.68 9.40
CA ARG A 140 4.97 -8.65 9.44
C ARG A 140 5.55 -9.87 10.16
N ALA A 141 5.03 -10.20 11.35
CA ALA A 141 5.50 -11.35 12.12
C ALA A 141 5.36 -12.66 11.34
N ARG A 142 4.38 -12.75 10.45
CA ARG A 142 4.16 -13.89 9.53
C ARG A 142 4.96 -13.82 8.22
N GLY A 143 5.73 -12.77 7.98
CA GLY A 143 6.44 -12.57 6.71
C GLY A 143 5.52 -12.28 5.53
N GLN A 144 4.29 -11.80 5.78
CA GLN A 144 3.25 -11.56 4.78
C GLN A 144 3.17 -10.10 4.35
N VAL A 145 4.27 -9.35 4.46
CA VAL A 145 4.33 -7.94 4.09
C VAL A 145 5.36 -7.70 3.01
N TRP A 146 4.96 -6.93 2.01
CA TRP A 146 5.86 -6.36 1.00
C TRP A 146 5.95 -4.86 1.21
N SER A 147 7.16 -4.31 1.18
CA SER A 147 7.38 -2.89 1.42
C SER A 147 8.37 -2.24 0.45
N GLY A 148 8.28 -0.93 0.38
CA GLY A 148 9.20 -0.08 -0.35
C GLY A 148 8.99 1.39 0.01
N VAL A 149 9.81 2.26 -0.57
CA VAL A 149 9.72 3.71 -0.34
C VAL A 149 9.47 4.40 -1.67
N ALA A 150 8.52 5.33 -1.69
CA ALA A 150 8.23 6.17 -2.84
C ALA A 150 8.34 7.66 -2.49
N SER A 151 8.66 8.47 -3.50
CA SER A 151 8.57 9.92 -3.39
C SER A 151 7.20 10.38 -3.92
N PRO A 152 6.36 11.00 -3.08
CA PRO A 152 5.07 11.48 -3.54
C PRO A 152 5.24 12.64 -4.51
N ARG A 153 4.37 12.67 -5.52
CA ARG A 153 4.16 13.82 -6.41
C ARG A 153 2.85 14.46 -6.02
N VAL A 154 2.85 15.77 -5.79
CA VAL A 154 1.60 16.51 -5.58
C VAL A 154 0.98 16.76 -6.94
N ALA A 155 -0.20 16.21 -7.18
CA ALA A 155 -0.99 16.60 -8.34
C ALA A 155 -1.60 17.97 -8.04
N ILE A 156 -1.03 19.01 -8.63
CA ILE A 156 -1.62 20.35 -8.57
C ILE A 156 -2.82 20.31 -9.51
N ARG A 157 -4.05 20.49 -8.99
CA ARG A 157 -5.19 20.80 -9.85
C ARG A 157 -4.86 22.11 -10.57
N GLY A 158 -4.57 22.03 -11.87
CA GLY A 158 -4.64 23.20 -12.73
C GLY A 158 -6.06 23.80 -12.69
N PRO A 159 -6.23 25.11 -12.94
CA PRO A 159 -7.55 25.71 -12.98
C PRO A 159 -8.40 24.96 -14.00
N ARG A 160 -9.58 24.50 -13.57
CA ARG A 160 -10.60 23.99 -14.49
C ARG A 160 -11.05 25.18 -15.33
N GLY A 161 -10.68 25.17 -16.60
CA GLY A 161 -11.27 26.04 -17.62
C GLY A 161 -12.69 25.61 -17.95
#